data_AF-A0A8B9IKN5-F1
#
_entry.id   AF-A0A8B9IKN5-F1
#
_cell.length_a   1.000
_cell.length_b   1.000
_cell.length_c   1.000
_cell.angle_alpha   90.00
_cell.angle_beta   90.00
_cell.angle_gamma   90.00
#
_symmetry.space_group_name_H-M   'P 1'
#
loop_
_entity.id
_entity.type
_entity.pdbx_description
1 polymer ?
#
loop_
_entity_poly.entity_id
_entity_poly.type
_entity_poly.pdbx_seq_one_letter_code
_entity_poly.pdbx_strand_id
1 'polypeptide(L)'
;MGFEHWFGCGGDNLGGPLVLSDGRGCLLCPRDWLQHGNWCYWVSHESRDWQRSRDDCAQKGSALFIIRNQEAPAPQKGIRGRGYVWIGLAVTGAKGTWTWLDGEAGVFLFRILGSATSGSCALMKGSQIHSEGCNAESRWVCEKDAVSL
;
A
#
# COMPACT_ATOMS: atom_id res chain seq x y z
N MET A 1 14.90 24.68 -21.17
CA MET A 1 13.74 23.77 -21.12
C MET A 1 14.16 22.65 -20.17
N GLY A 2 14.06 22.82 -18.84
CA GLY A 2 12.84 22.66 -18.02
C GLY A 2 12.57 21.15 -17.87
N PHE A 3 12.67 20.49 -16.72
CA PHE A 3 12.23 20.84 -15.37
C PHE A 3 13.12 20.20 -14.29
N GLU A 4 13.66 21.00 -13.39
CA GLU A 4 13.95 20.58 -12.02
C GLU A 4 12.70 20.87 -11.17
N HIS A 5 12.19 19.88 -10.43
CA HIS A 5 11.27 20.05 -9.29
C HIS A 5 11.32 18.82 -8.35
N TRP A 6 12.27 18.88 -7.41
CA TRP A 6 12.22 18.62 -5.96
C TRP A 6 11.13 17.69 -5.36
N PHE A 7 11.56 16.71 -4.55
CA PHE A 7 11.33 16.61 -3.08
C PHE A 7 12.11 15.40 -2.52
N GLY A 8 13.42 15.57 -2.32
CA GLY A 8 14.22 14.76 -1.39
C GLY A 8 14.42 15.57 -0.11
N CYS A 9 14.24 14.93 1.05
CA CYS A 9 14.38 15.43 2.43
C CYS A 9 14.73 16.92 2.58
N GLY A 10 13.74 17.74 2.98
CA GLY A 10 13.93 19.18 3.15
C GLY A 10 14.59 19.56 4.48
N GLY A 11 15.63 20.41 4.37
CA GLY A 11 16.35 21.16 5.43
C GLY A 11 17.85 20.82 5.37
N ASP A 12 18.81 21.68 4.98
CA ASP A 12 18.85 23.12 4.75
C ASP A 12 20.02 23.46 3.81
N ASN A 13 19.90 24.56 3.07
CA ASN A 13 20.99 25.16 2.30
C ASN A 13 21.95 25.89 3.24
N LEU A 14 23.09 25.31 3.65
CA LEU A 14 24.31 26.05 3.98
C LEU A 14 25.53 25.11 3.88
N GLY A 15 26.54 25.52 3.11
CA GLY A 15 27.77 24.77 2.84
C GLY A 15 28.67 24.59 4.07
N GLY A 16 28.27 23.70 4.99
CA GLY A 16 29.07 23.18 6.09
C GLY A 16 29.02 21.65 6.14
N PRO A 17 29.95 20.99 6.86
CA PRO A 17 29.94 19.54 6.99
C PRO A 17 28.62 19.07 7.60
N LEU A 18 28.01 18.06 6.97
CA LEU A 18 26.72 17.49 7.33
C LEU A 18 26.74 16.98 8.77
N VAL A 19 26.23 17.78 9.71
CA VAL A 19 25.98 17.34 11.09
C VAL A 19 24.56 16.78 11.13
N LEU A 20 24.44 15.47 10.91
CA LEU A 20 23.20 14.71 11.12
C LEU A 20 22.85 14.73 12.61
N SER A 21 21.91 15.58 13.00
CA SER A 21 21.37 15.60 14.35
C SER A 21 20.13 14.71 14.39
N ASP A 22 20.22 13.66 15.21
CA ASP A 22 19.28 12.54 15.41
C ASP A 22 19.55 11.34 14.47
N GLY A 23 20.03 10.24 15.05
CA GLY A 23 20.57 9.06 14.37
C GLY A 23 19.54 8.18 13.65
N ARG A 24 18.70 8.77 12.81
CA ARG A 24 17.81 8.09 11.87
C ARG A 24 18.29 8.42 10.45
N GLY A 25 18.95 7.46 9.81
CA GLY A 25 19.46 7.59 8.44
C GLY A 25 18.36 7.89 7.43
N CYS A 26 18.75 8.32 6.22
CA CYS A 26 17.83 8.60 5.13
C CYS A 26 17.10 7.31 4.73
N LEU A 27 15.78 7.27 4.98
CA LEU A 27 14.92 6.18 4.52
C LEU A 27 14.60 6.39 3.04
N LEU A 28 14.83 5.36 2.23
CA LEU A 28 14.56 5.38 0.80
C LEU A 28 13.71 4.20 0.34
N CYS A 29 12.90 4.45 -0.68
CA CYS A 29 12.16 3.43 -1.41
C CYS A 29 12.91 2.97 -2.65
N PRO A 30 12.67 1.73 -3.12
CA PRO A 30 13.21 1.27 -4.39
C PRO A 30 12.75 2.17 -5.54
N ARG A 31 13.53 2.16 -6.63
CA ARG A 31 13.14 2.85 -7.87
C ARG A 31 11.75 2.40 -8.32
N ASP A 32 10.95 3.35 -8.80
CA ASP A 32 9.58 3.13 -9.29
C ASP A 32 8.55 2.78 -8.19
N TRP A 33 8.91 2.95 -6.91
CA TRP A 33 7.98 2.90 -5.77
C TRP A 33 7.68 4.30 -5.26
N LEU A 34 6.43 4.52 -4.85
CA LEU A 34 5.97 5.76 -4.24
C LEU A 34 6.30 5.74 -2.75
N GLN A 35 7.12 6.68 -2.28
CA GLN A 35 7.43 6.83 -0.85
C GLN A 35 6.38 7.68 -0.14
N HIS A 36 5.97 7.25 1.04
CA HIS A 36 5.27 8.10 1.99
C HIS A 36 5.65 7.73 3.43
N GLY A 37 6.26 8.69 4.13
CA GLY A 37 6.84 8.44 5.44
C GLY A 37 7.85 7.28 5.36
N ASN A 38 7.62 6.26 6.20
CA ASN A 38 8.49 5.09 6.30
C ASN A 38 8.03 3.93 5.41
N TRP A 39 7.06 4.15 4.52
CA TRP A 39 6.49 3.11 3.67
C TRP A 39 6.71 3.39 2.19
N CYS A 40 6.82 2.31 1.43
CA CYS A 40 6.97 2.28 0.00
C CYS A 40 5.78 1.55 -0.62
N TYR A 41 5.21 2.13 -1.67
CA TYR A 41 4.06 1.56 -2.37
C TYR A 41 4.33 1.34 -3.85
N TRP A 42 3.89 0.22 -4.40
CA TRP A 42 3.96 -0.07 -5.83
C TRP A 42 2.58 -0.45 -6.34
N VAL A 43 2.17 0.15 -7.46
CA VAL A 43 0.86 -0.10 -8.07
C VAL A 43 1.07 -0.86 -9.36
N SER A 44 0.35 -1.96 -9.53
CA SER A 44 0.47 -2.77 -10.74
C SER A 44 -0.06 -2.03 -11.97
N HIS A 45 0.56 -2.32 -13.12
CA HIS A 45 0.05 -1.88 -14.42
C HIS A 45 -0.95 -2.88 -15.03
N GLU A 46 -0.83 -4.16 -14.66
CA GLU A 46 -1.70 -5.23 -15.12
C GLU A 46 -2.76 -5.61 -14.07
N SER A 47 -3.81 -6.30 -14.51
CA SER A 47 -4.85 -6.84 -13.63
C SER A 47 -4.67 -8.35 -13.46
N ARG A 48 -4.86 -8.84 -12.23
CA ARG A 48 -4.80 -10.26 -11.87
C ARG A 48 -5.84 -10.57 -10.79
N ASP A 49 -6.07 -11.86 -10.55
CA ASP A 49 -6.81 -12.31 -9.37
C ASP A 49 -6.04 -11.97 -8.07
N TRP A 50 -6.77 -11.97 -6.96
CA TRP A 50 -6.23 -11.54 -5.67
C TRP A 50 -5.05 -12.41 -5.22
N GLN A 51 -5.11 -13.71 -5.49
CA GLN A 51 -4.07 -14.66 -5.10
C GLN A 51 -2.77 -14.42 -5.86
N ARG A 52 -2.84 -14.27 -7.20
CA ARG A 52 -1.67 -13.90 -8.01
C ARG A 52 -1.11 -12.53 -7.66
N SER A 53 -1.98 -11.58 -7.33
CA SER A 53 -1.58 -10.24 -6.86
C SER A 53 -0.76 -10.31 -5.56
N ARG A 54 -1.20 -11.15 -4.62
CA ARG A 54 -0.47 -11.43 -3.37
C ARG A 54 0.90 -12.03 -3.65
N ASP A 55 0.95 -13.01 -4.54
CA ASP A 55 2.17 -13.75 -4.85
C ASP A 55 3.19 -12.87 -5.61
N ASP A 56 2.73 -11.92 -6.42
CA ASP A 56 3.59 -10.90 -7.04
C ASP A 56 4.20 -9.95 -5.99
N CYS A 57 3.41 -9.46 -5.01
CA CYS A 57 3.97 -8.65 -3.93
C CYS A 57 5.02 -9.43 -3.12
N ALA A 58 4.75 -10.70 -2.82
CA ALA A 58 5.69 -11.56 -2.11
C ALA A 58 7.02 -11.72 -2.88
N GLN A 59 6.95 -11.90 -4.21
CA GLN A 59 8.15 -11.96 -5.06
C GLN A 59 8.97 -10.66 -5.06
N LYS A 60 8.34 -9.50 -4.79
CA LYS A 60 9.03 -8.20 -4.63
C LYS A 60 9.55 -7.94 -3.21
N GLY A 61 9.47 -8.93 -2.31
CA GLY A 61 9.80 -8.78 -0.89
C GLY A 61 8.87 -7.78 -0.20
N SER A 62 7.58 -7.84 -0.51
CA SER A 62 6.54 -6.92 -0.05
C SER A 62 5.23 -7.66 0.24
N ALA A 63 4.24 -6.96 0.79
CA ALA A 63 2.89 -7.49 1.00
C ALA A 63 1.86 -6.72 0.18
N LEU A 64 0.66 -7.26 -0.02
CA LEU A 64 -0.45 -6.42 -0.50
C LEU A 64 -0.73 -5.33 0.54
N PHE A 65 -1.13 -4.16 0.08
CA PHE A 65 -1.37 -2.97 0.90
C PHE A 65 -2.36 -3.23 2.06
N ILE A 66 -1.99 -2.85 3.28
CA ILE A 66 -2.79 -2.99 4.50
C ILE A 66 -3.04 -1.60 5.08
N ILE A 67 -4.28 -1.36 5.51
CA ILE A 67 -4.66 -0.07 6.10
C ILE A 67 -4.50 -0.17 7.63
N ARG A 68 -3.41 0.38 8.17
CA ARG A 68 -3.09 0.28 9.61
C ARG A 68 -3.70 1.39 10.48
N ASN A 69 -4.07 2.55 9.93
CA ASN A 69 -4.76 3.63 10.68
C ASN A 69 -5.47 4.64 9.75
N GLN A 70 -6.18 5.64 10.29
CA GLN A 70 -6.77 6.75 9.50
C GLN A 70 -5.72 7.58 8.74
N GLU A 71 -4.45 7.44 9.11
CA GLU A 71 -3.30 8.06 8.45
C GLU A 71 -2.81 7.22 7.25
N ALA A 72 -3.72 6.87 6.35
CA ALA A 72 -3.35 6.51 4.98
C ALA A 72 -3.93 7.49 3.95
N PRO A 73 -3.57 8.80 3.94
CA PRO A 73 -3.93 9.68 2.84
C PRO A 73 -3.04 9.48 1.60
N ALA A 74 -1.93 8.76 1.72
CA ALA A 74 -0.82 8.90 0.78
C ALA A 74 -0.97 8.18 -0.54
N PRO A 75 -1.41 6.92 -0.60
CA PRO A 75 -1.49 6.30 -1.89
C PRO A 75 -2.87 6.63 -2.51
N GLN A 76 -3.79 7.31 -1.78
CA GLN A 76 -5.04 7.83 -2.35
C GLN A 76 -4.86 8.95 -3.40
N LYS A 77 -3.68 9.61 -3.48
CA LYS A 77 -3.36 10.57 -4.56
C LYS A 77 -2.48 9.95 -5.67
N GLY A 78 -1.62 8.98 -5.35
CA GLY A 78 -0.76 8.26 -6.31
C GLY A 78 -1.42 7.03 -6.97
N ILE A 79 -2.10 6.19 -6.18
CA ILE A 79 -3.02 5.12 -6.63
C ILE A 79 -4.36 5.71 -7.15
N ARG A 80 -4.45 7.02 -7.31
CA ARG A 80 -5.67 7.72 -7.77
C ARG A 80 -5.96 7.51 -9.26
N GLY A 81 -5.58 6.34 -9.79
CA GLY A 81 -6.28 5.80 -10.95
C GLY A 81 -7.75 5.64 -10.59
N ARG A 82 -8.65 5.91 -11.54
CA ARG A 82 -10.11 5.77 -11.38
C ARG A 82 -10.59 4.32 -11.11
N GLY A 83 -9.67 3.37 -10.96
CA GLY A 83 -9.92 1.93 -10.91
C GLY A 83 -9.91 1.39 -9.50
N TYR A 84 -10.49 0.20 -9.36
CA TYR A 84 -10.37 -0.61 -8.17
C TYR A 84 -8.96 -1.21 -8.09
N VAL A 85 -8.47 -1.44 -6.87
CA VAL A 85 -7.22 -2.15 -6.62
C VAL A 85 -7.37 -3.16 -5.49
N TRP A 86 -6.75 -4.34 -5.62
CA TRP A 86 -6.66 -5.31 -4.54
C TRP A 86 -5.81 -4.78 -3.39
N ILE A 87 -6.27 -5.07 -2.17
CA ILE A 87 -5.57 -4.80 -0.91
C ILE A 87 -5.48 -6.09 -0.09
N GLY A 88 -4.63 -6.10 0.94
CA GLY A 88 -4.31 -7.28 1.75
C GLY A 88 -5.40 -7.69 2.74
N LEU A 89 -6.67 -7.65 2.34
CA LEU A 89 -7.83 -7.98 3.16
C LEU A 89 -8.70 -9.02 2.44
N ALA A 90 -8.99 -10.13 3.11
CA ALA A 90 -9.81 -11.20 2.58
C ALA A 90 -10.69 -11.80 3.67
N VAL A 91 -11.78 -12.46 3.27
CA VAL A 91 -12.60 -13.26 4.18
C VAL A 91 -11.93 -14.61 4.39
N THR A 92 -11.60 -14.92 5.64
CA THR A 92 -11.00 -16.19 6.03
C THR A 92 -11.85 -16.94 7.06
N GLY A 93 -11.60 -18.25 7.16
CA GLY A 93 -12.25 -19.14 8.12
C GLY A 93 -13.72 -19.49 7.80
N ALA A 94 -14.21 -20.53 8.47
CA ALA A 94 -15.58 -21.04 8.28
C ALA A 94 -16.67 -20.03 8.69
N LYS A 95 -16.33 -19.06 9.54
CA LYS A 95 -17.25 -18.03 10.03
C LYS A 95 -17.36 -16.80 9.10
N GLY A 96 -16.60 -16.76 8.01
CA GLY A 96 -16.69 -15.66 7.03
C GLY A 96 -16.24 -14.32 7.60
N THR A 97 -15.10 -14.27 8.29
CA THR A 97 -14.61 -13.04 8.93
C THR A 97 -13.52 -12.40 8.08
N TRP A 98 -13.59 -11.08 7.91
CA TRP A 98 -12.57 -10.29 7.25
C TRP A 98 -11.28 -10.26 8.08
N THR A 99 -10.13 -10.46 7.43
CA THR A 99 -8.82 -10.56 8.08
C THR A 99 -7.74 -9.95 7.19
N TRP A 100 -6.90 -9.10 7.78
CA TRP A 100 -5.71 -8.57 7.12
C TRP A 100 -4.64 -9.65 6.98
N LEU A 101 -3.79 -9.54 5.96
CA LEU A 101 -2.73 -10.51 5.70
C LEU A 101 -1.67 -10.60 6.80
N ASP A 102 -1.42 -9.52 7.54
CA ASP A 102 -0.50 -9.49 8.69
C ASP A 102 -1.15 -10.01 9.98
N GLY A 103 -2.45 -10.35 9.95
CA GLY A 103 -3.19 -10.81 11.11
C GLY A 103 -3.51 -9.70 12.11
N GLU A 104 -3.26 -8.43 11.80
CA GLU A 104 -3.51 -7.34 12.72
C GLU A 104 -5.00 -7.09 12.96
N ALA A 105 -5.32 -6.70 14.20
CA ALA A 105 -6.65 -6.31 14.62
C ALA A 105 -6.94 -4.87 14.18
N GLY A 106 -8.10 -4.63 13.59
CA GLY A 106 -8.46 -3.28 13.11
C GLY A 106 -9.42 -3.24 11.94
N VAL A 107 -9.78 -4.40 11.38
CA VAL A 107 -10.78 -4.51 10.29
C VAL A 107 -12.10 -3.82 10.64
N PHE A 108 -12.53 -3.86 11.91
CA PHE A 108 -13.78 -3.25 12.39
C PHE A 108 -13.83 -1.72 12.26
N LEU A 109 -12.69 -1.06 12.07
CA LEU A 109 -12.60 0.39 11.85
C LEU A 109 -13.10 0.79 10.46
N PHE A 110 -13.23 -0.17 9.55
CA PHE A 110 -13.55 0.09 8.15
C PHE A 110 -14.93 -0.45 7.79
N ARG A 111 -15.69 0.36 7.04
CA ARG A 111 -16.94 -0.08 6.41
C ARG A 111 -16.63 -0.73 5.07
N ILE A 112 -16.88 -2.04 4.98
CA ILE A 112 -16.72 -2.81 3.75
C ILE A 112 -18.08 -2.90 3.05
N LEU A 113 -18.11 -2.54 1.76
CA LEU A 113 -19.32 -2.55 0.94
C LEU A 113 -19.47 -3.89 0.21
N GLY A 114 -20.55 -4.61 0.48
CA GLY A 114 -20.83 -5.92 -0.11
C GLY A 114 -20.81 -7.05 0.92
N SER A 115 -20.96 -8.29 0.45
CA SER A 115 -21.10 -9.47 1.31
C SER A 115 -19.76 -10.00 1.81
N ALA A 116 -19.73 -10.51 3.04
CA ALA A 116 -18.57 -11.20 3.62
C ALA A 116 -18.75 -12.72 3.49
N THR A 117 -18.52 -13.27 2.31
CA THR A 117 -18.67 -14.71 2.04
C THR A 117 -17.33 -15.41 1.90
N SER A 118 -17.30 -16.73 2.04
CA SER A 118 -16.11 -17.51 1.70
C SER A 118 -15.73 -17.25 0.23
N GLY A 119 -14.46 -16.88 -0.01
CA GLY A 119 -13.99 -16.47 -1.34
C GLY A 119 -14.17 -14.98 -1.67
N SER A 120 -14.55 -14.15 -0.69
CA SER A 120 -14.54 -12.68 -0.83
C SER A 120 -13.17 -12.09 -0.49
N CYS A 121 -12.69 -11.20 -1.35
CA CYS A 121 -11.48 -10.41 -1.22
C CYS A 121 -11.81 -8.91 -1.33
N ALA A 122 -10.94 -8.05 -0.81
CA ALA A 122 -11.23 -6.63 -0.73
C ALA A 122 -10.57 -5.81 -1.84
N LEU A 123 -11.37 -4.99 -2.52
CA LEU A 123 -10.93 -3.95 -3.42
C LEU A 123 -11.02 -2.59 -2.74
N MET A 124 -10.09 -1.69 -3.04
CA MET A 124 -10.17 -0.28 -2.68
C MET A 124 -10.44 0.58 -3.91
N LYS A 125 -11.30 1.59 -3.77
CA LYS A 125 -11.43 2.70 -4.73
C LYS A 125 -11.57 4.01 -3.96
N GLY A 126 -10.57 4.87 -4.07
CA GLY A 126 -10.48 6.05 -3.21
C GLY A 126 -10.36 5.61 -1.75
N SER A 127 -11.30 6.04 -0.90
CA SER A 127 -11.35 5.66 0.53
C SER A 127 -12.36 4.55 0.82
N GLN A 128 -13.04 4.02 -0.21
CA GLN A 128 -14.06 2.99 -0.05
C GLN A 128 -13.45 1.61 -0.25
N ILE A 129 -13.85 0.67 0.61
CA ILE A 129 -13.49 -0.74 0.51
C ILE A 129 -14.71 -1.52 0.06
N HIS A 130 -14.54 -2.36 -0.95
CA HIS A 130 -15.57 -3.18 -1.57
C HIS A 130 -15.21 -4.65 -1.45
N SER A 131 -16.22 -5.49 -1.23
CA SER A 131 -16.10 -6.94 -1.35
C SER A 131 -16.27 -7.34 -2.80
N GLU A 132 -15.38 -8.21 -3.28
CA GLU A 132 -15.43 -8.83 -4.60
C GLU A 132 -14.95 -10.28 -4.53
N GLY A 133 -15.35 -11.12 -5.48
CA GLY A 133 -14.83 -12.48 -5.57
C GLY A 133 -13.32 -12.49 -5.82
N CYS A 134 -12.57 -13.29 -5.06
CA CYS A 134 -11.10 -13.34 -5.15
C CYS A 134 -10.56 -13.70 -6.56
N ASN A 135 -11.38 -14.33 -7.39
CA ASN A 135 -11.04 -14.72 -8.77
C ASN A 135 -11.25 -13.60 -9.80
N ALA A 136 -11.87 -12.47 -9.41
CA ALA A 136 -12.02 -11.33 -10.30
C ALA A 136 -10.65 -10.72 -10.63
N GLU A 137 -10.52 -10.07 -11.77
CA GLU A 137 -9.27 -9.41 -12.15
C GLU A 137 -9.29 -7.94 -11.76
N SER A 138 -8.25 -7.49 -11.06
CA SER A 138 -8.04 -6.09 -10.75
C SER A 138 -6.55 -5.81 -10.64
N ARG A 139 -6.18 -4.53 -10.78
CA ARG A 139 -4.86 -4.06 -10.37
C ARG A 139 -4.68 -4.24 -8.86
N TRP A 140 -3.46 -4.17 -8.36
CA TRP A 140 -3.17 -4.31 -6.94
C TRP A 140 -2.10 -3.32 -6.48
N VAL A 141 -1.97 -3.21 -5.16
CA VAL A 141 -0.97 -2.35 -4.52
C VAL A 141 -0.15 -3.20 -3.58
N CYS A 142 1.17 -3.14 -3.73
CA CYS A 142 2.11 -3.70 -2.79
C CYS A 142 2.64 -2.62 -1.84
N GLU A 143 3.01 -3.02 -0.63
CA GLU A 143 3.64 -2.17 0.38
C GLU A 143 4.83 -2.87 1.06
N LYS A 144 5.81 -2.08 1.48
CA LYS A 144 6.90 -2.50 2.36
C LYS A 144 7.55 -1.30 3.05
N ASP A 145 8.37 -1.56 4.06
CA ASP A 145 9.16 -0.53 4.74
C ASP A 145 10.21 0.10 3.81
N ALA A 146 10.42 1.40 4.00
CA ALA A 146 11.56 2.11 3.46
C ALA A 146 12.83 1.69 4.23
N VAL A 147 13.96 1.62 3.53
CA VAL A 147 15.21 1.10 4.09
C VAL A 147 16.17 2.26 4.32
N SER A 148 16.84 2.28 5.48
CA SER A 148 17.95 3.21 5.73
C SER A 148 19.17 2.81 4.93
N LEU A 149 19.82 3.78 4.29
CA LEU A 149 21.19 3.62 3.79
C LEU A 149 22.20 3.55 4.94
#